data_AF-A0A6P4ZVI7-F1
#
_entry.id   AF-A0A6P4ZVI7-F1
#
_cell.length_a   1.000
_cell.length_b   1.000
_cell.length_c   1.000
_cell.angle_alpha   90.00
_cell.angle_beta   90.00
_cell.angle_gamma   90.00
#
_symmetry.space_group_name_H-M   'P 1'
#
loop_
_entity.id
_entity.type
_entity.pdbx_description
1 polymer ?
#
loop_
_entity_poly.entity_id
_entity_poly.type
_entity_poly.pdbx_seq_one_letter_code
_entity_poly.pdbx_strand_id
1 'polypeptide(L)'
;MAGVRSLFCVVLGFLCVLGSRGQTVCGGDLTAPSGGPVTSPNYPGNYGDNENCEWTITVPEGSIIRLTFDSFNTEDRYDKLTIYDGASDNAAVIERLSGEQWNIMNIISSSNTMFLRFTSDGSDSYQGFQFSYTSRTAGQCWDPAVPANGNRDNNSNFTSGQTVRYTCMDGYQLWGTANITCQPNGTWSGATPTCRVCGGDLTAPSGGPVTSPNYPSNYGDNENCEWTITVPEGSIIRLTFDSFHTEDDYDFLTIYDGASDNAAEIERLTGQLYIIPIISTSNTMFLRFTSHRSVSAQGFQFSYTSSTAGQCWDPGVPANGNRDNNSNFTSGQTVRYTCMDGYQLWGTANITCQPNGTWSGATPTCAGTHTLRIRTSDVKDSQSNNALTVELLSDTCDGVCTTTTVSGLNAKG
;
A
#
# COMPACT_ATOMS: atom_id res chain seq x y z
N MET A 1 31.39 23.26 -56.39
CA MET A 1 31.15 21.84 -56.05
C MET A 1 29.76 21.75 -55.46
N ALA A 2 28.92 20.93 -56.08
CA ALA A 2 27.54 20.69 -55.66
C ALA A 2 27.50 19.98 -54.31
N GLY A 3 26.67 20.47 -53.39
CA GLY A 3 26.34 19.82 -52.13
C GLY A 3 24.83 19.64 -52.06
N VAL A 4 24.40 18.40 -51.92
CA VAL A 4 23.05 17.87 -52.12
C VAL A 4 22.02 18.51 -51.18
N ARG A 5 20.90 18.98 -51.73
CA ARG A 5 19.67 19.33 -50.99
C ARG A 5 18.90 18.04 -50.70
N SER A 6 18.75 17.65 -49.44
CA SER A 6 17.79 16.61 -49.06
C SER A 6 16.43 17.22 -48.80
N LEU A 7 15.50 16.94 -49.71
CA LEU A 7 14.09 17.27 -49.64
C LEU A 7 13.36 16.07 -49.02
N PHE A 8 12.89 16.18 -47.78
CA PHE A 8 11.88 15.26 -47.25
C PHE A 8 10.58 16.04 -47.08
N CYS A 9 9.71 15.89 -48.08
CA CYS A 9 8.34 16.38 -48.05
C CYS A 9 7.46 15.13 -48.06
N VAL A 10 6.83 14.81 -46.93
CA VAL A 10 5.66 13.93 -46.89
C VAL A 10 4.48 14.80 -46.47
N VAL A 11 3.49 14.81 -47.35
CA VAL A 11 2.31 15.65 -47.34
C VAL A 11 1.35 15.20 -46.24
N LEU A 12 1.02 16.09 -45.31
CA LEU A 12 -0.33 16.28 -44.75
C LEU A 12 -0.43 17.71 -44.19
N GLY A 13 -0.80 18.63 -45.09
CA GLY A 13 -1.47 19.91 -44.84
C GLY A 13 -1.14 20.73 -43.60
N PHE A 14 0.01 21.40 -43.55
CA PHE A 14 0.18 22.68 -42.85
C PHE A 14 1.09 23.60 -43.68
N LEU A 15 0.70 24.88 -43.78
CA LEU A 15 1.49 25.90 -44.48
C LEU A 15 2.92 25.96 -43.90
N CYS A 16 3.91 25.72 -44.74
CA CYS A 16 5.31 25.95 -44.39
C CYS A 16 5.60 27.46 -44.50
N VAL A 17 5.70 28.16 -43.37
CA VAL A 17 6.19 29.54 -43.35
C VAL A 17 7.72 29.50 -43.47
N LEU A 18 8.26 30.14 -44.49
CA LEU A 18 9.70 30.35 -44.67
C LEU A 18 10.22 31.31 -43.60
N GLY A 19 10.89 30.78 -42.58
CA GLY A 19 11.63 31.59 -41.60
C GLY A 19 12.99 32.01 -42.16
N SER A 20 13.11 33.28 -42.56
CA SER A 20 14.40 33.95 -42.76
C SER A 20 15.16 34.01 -41.42
N ARG A 21 16.50 33.85 -41.45
CA ARG A 21 17.39 34.03 -40.28
C ARG A 21 17.02 35.32 -39.52
N GLY A 22 16.40 35.15 -38.36
CA GLY A 22 15.96 36.20 -37.46
C GLY A 22 15.77 35.57 -36.08
N GLN A 23 16.30 36.25 -35.07
CA GLN A 23 16.19 35.95 -33.64
C GLN A 23 14.80 35.41 -33.30
N THR A 24 14.71 34.16 -32.86
CA THR A 24 13.44 33.55 -32.43
C THR A 24 13.01 34.20 -31.12
N VAL A 25 12.01 35.07 -31.19
CA VAL A 25 11.31 35.59 -30.01
C VAL A 25 10.62 34.39 -29.37
N CYS A 26 11.08 34.00 -28.17
CA CYS A 26 10.41 33.00 -27.35
C CYS A 26 9.27 33.63 -26.57
N GLY A 27 8.27 32.83 -26.19
CA GLY A 27 7.07 33.32 -25.51
C GLY A 27 5.81 33.35 -26.39
N GLY A 28 4.75 33.95 -25.85
CA GLY A 28 3.49 34.20 -26.58
C GLY A 28 2.22 33.95 -25.75
N ASP A 29 1.09 34.35 -26.33
CA ASP A 29 -0.23 34.18 -25.72
C ASP A 29 -0.83 32.81 -26.06
N LEU A 30 -1.26 32.09 -25.03
CA LEU A 30 -1.84 30.75 -25.11
C LEU A 30 -3.30 30.82 -24.66
N THR A 31 -4.22 30.73 -25.62
CA THR A 31 -5.66 31.02 -25.38
C THR A 31 -6.57 29.78 -25.41
N ALA A 32 -6.03 28.63 -25.81
CA ALA A 32 -6.78 27.39 -25.83
C ALA A 32 -7.02 26.88 -24.38
N PRO A 33 -8.13 26.17 -24.09
CA PRO A 33 -8.38 25.58 -22.77
C PRO A 33 -7.34 24.57 -22.30
N SER A 34 -6.53 24.05 -23.22
CA SER A 34 -5.37 23.21 -22.94
C SER A 34 -4.33 23.42 -24.03
N GLY A 35 -3.06 23.24 -23.73
CA GLY A 35 -2.00 23.38 -24.71
C GLY A 35 -0.67 22.79 -24.24
N GLY A 36 0.25 22.67 -25.20
CA GLY A 36 1.56 22.05 -25.03
C GLY A 36 1.85 21.01 -26.10
N PRO A 37 3.09 20.50 -26.16
CA PRO A 37 4.22 20.91 -25.32
C PRO A 37 4.69 22.34 -25.60
N VAL A 38 4.93 23.11 -24.54
CA VAL A 38 5.61 24.41 -24.57
C VAL A 38 6.99 24.20 -23.98
N THR A 39 8.02 24.69 -24.66
CA THR A 39 9.41 24.41 -24.28
C THR A 39 10.20 25.69 -24.08
N SER A 40 11.29 25.58 -23.32
CA SER A 40 12.38 26.56 -23.39
C SER A 40 12.93 26.67 -24.83
N PRO A 41 13.61 27.78 -25.18
CA PRO A 41 14.31 27.90 -26.45
C PRO A 41 15.24 26.71 -26.70
N ASN A 42 15.32 26.26 -27.96
CA ASN A 42 16.22 25.18 -28.44
C ASN A 42 15.97 23.76 -27.87
N TYR A 43 14.98 23.54 -27.01
CA TYR A 43 14.64 22.21 -26.48
C TYR A 43 14.43 21.18 -27.62
N PRO A 44 14.98 19.95 -27.54
CA PRO A 44 15.61 19.30 -26.38
C PRO A 44 17.12 19.58 -26.22
N GLY A 45 17.68 20.50 -27.01
CA GLY A 45 19.02 21.05 -26.80
C GLY A 45 19.04 22.13 -25.72
N ASN A 46 20.23 22.66 -25.41
CA ASN A 46 20.36 23.65 -24.35
C ASN A 46 19.76 25.00 -24.74
N TYR A 47 19.11 25.67 -23.79
CA TYR A 47 18.61 27.03 -23.99
C TYR A 47 19.78 28.03 -24.17
N GLY A 48 19.50 29.24 -24.67
CA GLY A 48 20.52 30.26 -24.87
C GLY A 48 20.87 31.04 -23.60
N ASP A 49 21.99 31.77 -23.63
CA ASP A 49 22.35 32.72 -22.58
C ASP A 49 21.54 34.02 -22.75
N ASN A 50 21.23 34.70 -21.65
CA ASN A 50 20.49 35.97 -21.60
C ASN A 50 19.09 35.92 -22.21
N GLU A 51 18.42 34.76 -22.14
CA GLU A 51 17.05 34.58 -22.60
C GLU A 51 16.09 35.34 -21.68
N ASN A 52 15.03 35.88 -22.27
CA ASN A 52 13.90 36.44 -21.52
C ASN A 52 12.61 36.11 -22.27
N CYS A 53 11.98 35.00 -21.89
CA CYS A 53 10.80 34.46 -22.54
C CYS A 53 9.58 34.67 -21.65
N GLU A 54 8.48 35.12 -22.23
CA GLU A 54 7.24 35.41 -21.50
C GLU A 54 6.04 34.73 -22.15
N TRP A 55 5.27 33.98 -21.37
CA TRP A 55 4.04 33.34 -21.81
C TRP A 55 2.86 33.80 -20.97
N THR A 56 1.75 34.16 -21.62
CA THR A 56 0.49 34.45 -20.95
C THR A 56 -0.53 33.39 -21.33
N ILE A 57 -1.00 32.63 -20.36
CA ILE A 57 -2.07 31.65 -20.54
C ILE A 57 -3.38 32.31 -20.15
N THR A 58 -4.34 32.38 -21.07
CA THR A 58 -5.69 32.90 -20.81
C THR A 58 -6.72 31.87 -21.25
N VAL A 59 -7.46 31.31 -20.30
CA VAL A 59 -8.50 30.30 -20.55
C VAL A 59 -9.89 30.92 -20.31
N PRO A 60 -11.00 30.23 -20.64
CA PRO A 60 -12.35 30.77 -20.45
C PRO A 60 -12.60 31.27 -19.02
N GLU A 61 -13.34 32.36 -18.89
CA GLU A 61 -13.71 32.94 -17.59
C GLU A 61 -14.39 31.91 -16.67
N GLY A 62 -14.09 31.97 -15.37
CA GLY A 62 -14.56 30.99 -14.39
C GLY A 62 -13.79 29.67 -14.39
N SER A 63 -12.77 29.52 -15.23
CA SER A 63 -11.85 28.37 -15.21
C SER A 63 -10.56 28.68 -14.42
N ILE A 64 -9.88 27.62 -13.99
CA ILE A 64 -8.53 27.64 -13.41
C ILE A 64 -7.58 26.81 -14.26
N ILE A 65 -6.29 27.13 -14.22
CA ILE A 65 -5.23 26.55 -15.05
C ILE A 65 -4.35 25.68 -14.17
N ARG A 66 -3.97 24.49 -14.65
CA ARG A 66 -2.94 23.63 -14.07
C ARG A 66 -1.80 23.42 -15.06
N LEU A 67 -0.57 23.63 -14.59
CA LEU A 67 0.64 23.26 -15.33
C LEU A 67 1.09 21.84 -14.97
N THR A 68 1.73 21.20 -15.94
CA THR A 68 2.38 19.90 -15.77
C THR A 68 3.70 19.93 -16.52
N PHE A 69 4.79 19.52 -15.86
CA PHE A 69 6.13 19.51 -16.44
C PHE A 69 6.54 18.08 -16.74
N ASP A 70 7.03 17.86 -17.96
CA ASP A 70 7.59 16.57 -18.38
C ASP A 70 9.08 16.48 -18.02
N SER A 71 9.79 17.61 -18.09
CA SER A 71 11.20 17.74 -17.71
C SER A 71 11.50 19.17 -17.30
N PHE A 72 12.43 19.35 -16.37
CA PHE A 72 12.92 20.66 -15.97
C PHE A 72 14.37 20.57 -15.46
N ASN A 73 15.28 21.24 -16.16
CA ASN A 73 16.70 21.33 -15.84
C ASN A 73 17.27 22.67 -16.35
N THR A 74 17.43 23.62 -15.43
CA THR A 74 18.10 24.90 -15.68
C THR A 74 19.29 25.06 -14.75
N GLU A 75 20.11 26.09 -14.93
CA GLU A 75 21.13 26.44 -13.95
C GLU A 75 20.51 26.68 -12.57
N ASP A 76 21.06 26.07 -11.53
CA ASP A 76 20.54 26.24 -10.18
C ASP A 76 20.73 27.69 -9.69
N ARG A 77 19.65 28.33 -9.24
CA ARG A 77 19.58 29.69 -8.66
C ARG A 77 19.84 30.87 -9.58
N TYR A 78 20.31 30.69 -10.80
CA TYR A 78 20.57 31.78 -11.74
C TYR A 78 19.49 31.83 -12.82
N ASP A 79 19.27 30.70 -13.48
CA ASP A 79 18.29 30.57 -14.54
C ASP A 79 16.96 30.07 -14.02
N LYS A 80 15.91 30.89 -14.17
CA LYS A 80 14.66 30.72 -13.45
C LYS A 80 13.45 30.80 -14.35
N LEU A 81 12.54 29.84 -14.16
CA LEU A 81 11.16 29.96 -14.58
C LEU A 81 10.33 30.44 -13.39
N THR A 82 9.79 31.66 -13.48
CA THR A 82 8.85 32.20 -12.49
C THR A 82 7.43 32.11 -13.01
N ILE A 83 6.53 31.53 -12.21
CA ILE A 83 5.11 31.37 -12.54
C ILE A 83 4.28 32.28 -11.65
N TYR A 84 3.41 33.08 -12.26
CA TYR A 84 2.60 34.12 -11.62
C TYR A 84 1.10 33.81 -11.77
N ASP A 85 0.34 34.04 -10.69
CA ASP A 85 -1.11 33.84 -10.59
C ASP A 85 -1.89 35.05 -11.12
N GLY A 86 -1.78 35.29 -12.42
CA GLY A 86 -2.44 36.40 -13.10
C GLY A 86 -1.88 36.62 -14.50
N ALA A 87 -2.27 37.71 -15.14
CA ALA A 87 -1.92 38.00 -16.54
C ALA A 87 -0.56 38.72 -16.73
N SER A 88 0.20 38.99 -15.66
CA SER A 88 1.50 39.68 -15.75
C SER A 88 2.40 39.39 -14.54
N ASP A 89 3.63 39.89 -14.58
CA ASP A 89 4.64 39.77 -13.51
C ASP A 89 4.37 40.62 -12.26
N ASN A 90 3.32 41.46 -12.28
CA ASN A 90 2.82 42.17 -11.11
C ASN A 90 1.93 41.29 -10.20
N ALA A 91 1.52 40.12 -10.68
CA ALA A 91 0.66 39.21 -9.93
C ALA A 91 1.44 38.46 -8.83
N ALA A 92 0.71 37.76 -7.96
CA ALA A 92 1.32 36.92 -6.93
C ALA A 92 2.12 35.78 -7.59
N VAL A 93 3.29 35.46 -7.05
CA VAL A 93 4.09 34.35 -7.58
C VAL A 93 3.56 33.04 -7.01
N ILE A 94 3.24 32.09 -7.88
CA ILE A 94 2.90 30.72 -7.51
C ILE A 94 4.17 29.95 -7.15
N GLU A 95 5.15 29.96 -8.06
CA GLU A 95 6.37 29.17 -7.90
C GLU A 95 7.56 29.77 -8.66
N ARG A 96 8.78 29.49 -8.19
CA ARG A 96 10.05 29.80 -8.85
C ARG A 96 10.89 28.54 -8.98
N LEU A 97 11.09 28.09 -10.20
CA LEU A 97 11.83 26.87 -10.50
C LEU A 97 13.22 27.20 -11.04
N SER A 98 14.23 26.49 -10.55
CA SER A 98 15.61 26.48 -11.07
C SER A 98 16.28 25.15 -10.75
N GLY A 99 17.40 24.83 -11.41
CA GLY A 99 18.10 23.57 -11.18
C GLY A 99 17.37 22.38 -11.81
N GLU A 100 17.86 21.17 -11.53
CA GLU A 100 17.19 19.94 -11.91
C GLU A 100 16.02 19.63 -10.96
N GLN A 101 14.80 19.52 -11.50
CA GLN A 101 13.58 19.33 -10.71
C GLN A 101 12.92 17.99 -11.06
N TRP A 102 12.79 17.13 -10.05
CA TRP A 102 12.26 15.77 -10.22
C TRP A 102 10.79 15.61 -9.80
N ASN A 103 10.24 16.55 -9.02
CA ASN A 103 8.90 16.46 -8.43
C ASN A 103 8.18 17.81 -8.41
N ILE A 104 7.81 18.34 -9.58
CA ILE A 104 7.00 19.57 -9.68
C ILE A 104 5.52 19.18 -9.62
N MET A 105 4.83 19.56 -8.55
CA MET A 105 3.41 19.23 -8.36
C MET A 105 2.61 20.48 -7.97
N ASN A 106 1.32 20.49 -8.30
CA ASN A 106 0.34 21.47 -7.81
C ASN A 106 0.53 22.94 -8.24
N ILE A 107 1.06 23.20 -9.44
CA ILE A 107 1.06 24.56 -10.00
C ILE A 107 -0.32 24.84 -10.61
N ILE A 108 -1.19 25.50 -9.84
CA ILE A 108 -2.58 25.79 -10.19
C ILE A 108 -2.87 27.28 -9.94
N SER A 109 -3.48 27.96 -10.91
CA SER A 109 -3.92 29.35 -10.74
C SER A 109 -5.19 29.48 -9.88
N SER A 110 -5.39 30.65 -9.27
CA SER A 110 -6.66 31.02 -8.64
C SER A 110 -7.69 31.57 -9.63
N SER A 111 -7.25 31.94 -10.84
CA SER A 111 -8.08 32.56 -11.88
C SER A 111 -7.90 31.92 -13.26
N ASN A 112 -8.54 32.49 -14.29
CA ASN A 112 -8.44 32.04 -15.68
C ASN A 112 -7.20 32.58 -16.41
N THR A 113 -6.25 33.20 -15.69
CA THR A 113 -5.00 33.72 -16.26
C THR A 113 -3.79 33.25 -15.47
N MET A 114 -2.69 32.96 -16.16
CA MET A 114 -1.40 32.60 -15.58
C MET A 114 -0.27 33.15 -16.45
N PHE A 115 0.74 33.75 -15.84
CA PHE A 115 1.87 34.37 -16.55
C PHE A 115 3.16 33.67 -16.16
N LEU A 116 3.98 33.33 -17.15
CA LEU A 116 5.24 32.62 -16.97
C LEU A 116 6.37 33.46 -17.56
N ARG A 117 7.46 33.61 -16.81
CA ARG A 117 8.68 34.25 -17.32
C ARG A 117 9.89 33.38 -17.06
N PHE A 118 10.60 33.02 -18.13
CA PHE A 118 11.90 32.38 -18.07
C PHE A 118 13.00 33.40 -18.32
N THR A 119 13.99 33.45 -17.44
CA THR A 119 15.20 34.25 -17.62
C THR A 119 16.44 33.39 -17.46
N SER A 120 17.41 33.51 -18.37
CA SER A 120 18.75 32.97 -18.18
C SER A 120 19.81 34.06 -18.04
N ASP A 121 20.92 33.72 -17.39
CA ASP A 121 22.07 34.59 -17.24
C ASP A 121 23.07 34.46 -18.40
N GLY A 122 24.28 35.01 -18.27
CA GLY A 122 25.26 35.03 -19.34
C GLY A 122 26.06 33.74 -19.57
N SER A 123 25.76 32.66 -18.85
CA SER A 123 26.55 31.41 -18.84
C SER A 123 25.72 30.18 -18.47
N ASP A 124 26.34 28.99 -18.57
CA ASP A 124 25.86 27.72 -18.01
C ASP A 124 24.41 27.32 -18.36
N SER A 125 24.16 27.12 -19.65
CA SER A 125 22.89 26.58 -20.14
C SER A 125 22.77 25.05 -20.07
N TYR A 126 21.54 24.59 -19.78
CA TYR A 126 21.15 23.18 -19.72
C TYR A 126 19.97 22.89 -20.65
N GLN A 127 19.44 21.66 -20.62
CA GLN A 127 18.34 21.22 -21.50
C GLN A 127 17.07 22.08 -21.38
N GLY A 128 16.87 22.77 -20.26
CA GLY A 128 15.71 23.64 -20.03
C GLY A 128 14.49 22.84 -19.61
N PHE A 129 13.33 23.16 -20.16
CA PHE A 129 12.07 22.59 -19.68
C PHE A 129 11.06 22.36 -20.80
N GLN A 130 10.12 21.46 -20.51
CA GLN A 130 8.94 21.18 -21.32
C GLN A 130 7.74 21.10 -20.38
N PHE A 131 6.71 21.90 -20.66
CA PHE A 131 5.46 21.89 -19.90
C PHE A 131 4.23 21.83 -20.81
N SER A 132 3.13 21.38 -20.23
CA SER A 132 1.79 21.48 -20.79
C SER A 132 0.86 22.11 -19.76
N TYR A 133 -0.30 22.59 -20.23
CA TYR A 133 -1.31 23.17 -19.37
C TYR A 133 -2.71 22.69 -19.74
N THR A 134 -3.57 22.61 -18.74
CA THR A 134 -4.99 22.27 -18.90
C THR A 134 -5.84 23.18 -18.02
N SER A 135 -7.08 23.43 -18.41
CA SER A 135 -8.05 24.18 -17.61
C SER A 135 -9.30 23.39 -17.30
N ARG A 136 -9.97 23.78 -16.21
CA ARG A 136 -11.29 23.29 -15.79
C ARG A 136 -12.05 24.42 -15.11
N THR A 137 -13.37 24.30 -15.00
CA THR A 137 -14.18 25.26 -14.22
C THR A 137 -13.75 25.26 -12.75
N ALA A 138 -13.66 26.44 -12.13
CA ALA A 138 -13.36 26.58 -10.72
C ALA A 138 -14.38 25.80 -9.86
N GLY A 139 -13.88 25.03 -8.89
CA GLY A 139 -14.71 24.17 -8.04
C GLY A 139 -15.06 22.78 -8.60
N GLN A 140 -14.71 22.48 -9.85
CA GLN A 140 -14.70 21.09 -10.34
C GLN A 140 -13.42 20.36 -9.93
N CYS A 141 -13.45 19.04 -9.83
CA CYS A 141 -12.27 18.20 -9.66
C CYS A 141 -11.58 17.91 -11.00
N TRP A 142 -10.28 17.59 -10.97
CA TRP A 142 -9.48 17.31 -12.16
C TRP A 142 -9.86 15.91 -12.57
N ASP A 143 -9.85 15.60 -13.87
CA ASP A 143 -10.07 14.22 -14.30
C ASP A 143 -9.07 13.32 -13.54
N PRO A 144 -9.55 12.37 -12.70
CA PRO A 144 -8.69 11.50 -11.91
C PRO A 144 -8.04 10.40 -12.77
N ALA A 145 -8.17 10.48 -14.10
CA ALA A 145 -7.80 9.48 -15.07
C ALA A 145 -8.50 8.12 -14.84
N VAL A 146 -8.33 7.24 -15.82
CA VAL A 146 -8.71 5.83 -15.72
C VAL A 146 -7.41 5.06 -15.48
N PRO A 147 -7.32 4.22 -14.45
CA PRO A 147 -6.12 3.43 -14.22
C PRO A 147 -5.88 2.44 -15.36
N ALA A 148 -4.61 2.12 -15.62
CA ALA A 148 -4.24 1.07 -16.56
C ALA A 148 -4.92 -0.25 -16.18
N ASN A 149 -5.45 -0.97 -17.17
CA ASN A 149 -6.23 -2.21 -16.99
C ASN A 149 -7.48 -2.03 -16.11
N GLY A 150 -7.99 -0.81 -16.01
CA GLY A 150 -9.23 -0.49 -15.32
C GLY A 150 -10.19 0.32 -16.16
N ASN A 151 -11.39 0.49 -15.61
CA ASN A 151 -12.49 1.26 -16.15
C ASN A 151 -12.99 2.21 -15.06
N ARG A 152 -13.61 3.31 -15.50
CA ARG A 152 -14.30 4.28 -14.63
C ARG A 152 -15.68 4.56 -15.20
N ASP A 153 -16.67 4.75 -14.33
CA ASP A 153 -18.00 5.19 -14.73
C ASP A 153 -17.95 6.46 -15.60
N ASN A 154 -18.89 6.59 -16.54
CA ASN A 154 -18.88 7.63 -17.59
C ASN A 154 -19.28 9.03 -17.10
N ASN A 155 -18.97 9.38 -15.85
CA ASN A 155 -19.19 10.70 -15.29
C ASN A 155 -18.12 11.66 -15.83
N SER A 156 -18.54 12.81 -16.37
CA SER A 156 -17.66 13.80 -16.99
C SER A 156 -17.71 15.19 -16.34
N ASN A 157 -18.68 15.44 -15.44
CA ASN A 157 -18.93 16.80 -14.94
C ASN A 157 -18.18 17.13 -13.65
N PHE A 158 -17.57 16.15 -12.97
CA PHE A 158 -16.69 16.24 -11.78
C PHE A 158 -16.95 17.42 -10.81
N THR A 159 -18.19 17.82 -10.61
CA THR A 159 -18.55 18.91 -9.68
C THR A 159 -18.49 18.40 -8.24
N SER A 160 -18.41 19.33 -7.28
CA SER A 160 -18.48 18.98 -5.85
C SER A 160 -19.66 18.05 -5.54
N GLY A 161 -19.40 16.99 -4.77
CA GLY A 161 -20.36 15.96 -4.40
C GLY A 161 -20.51 14.82 -5.42
N GLN A 162 -19.95 14.94 -6.63
CA GLN A 162 -19.95 13.87 -7.62
C GLN A 162 -18.99 12.75 -7.23
N THR A 163 -19.44 11.51 -7.38
CA THR A 163 -18.62 10.31 -7.15
C THR A 163 -18.31 9.65 -8.49
N VAL A 164 -17.07 9.16 -8.63
CA VAL A 164 -16.69 8.23 -9.68
C VAL A 164 -16.43 6.86 -9.06
N ARG A 165 -16.88 5.81 -9.75
CA ARG A 165 -16.59 4.43 -9.38
C ARG A 165 -15.61 3.83 -10.37
N TYR A 166 -14.65 3.09 -9.85
CA TYR A 166 -13.67 2.33 -10.61
C TYR A 166 -13.99 0.84 -10.57
N THR A 167 -13.67 0.18 -11.68
CA THR A 167 -13.67 -1.28 -11.84
C THR A 167 -12.40 -1.69 -12.56
N CYS A 168 -11.98 -2.94 -12.41
CA CYS A 168 -10.84 -3.46 -13.16
C CYS A 168 -11.32 -4.33 -14.32
N MET A 169 -10.51 -4.42 -15.37
CA MET A 169 -10.71 -5.39 -16.44
C MET A 169 -10.54 -6.82 -15.89
N ASP A 170 -11.11 -7.80 -16.56
CA ASP A 170 -11.03 -9.20 -16.16
C ASP A 170 -9.56 -9.64 -15.94
N GLY A 171 -9.32 -10.33 -14.81
CA GLY A 171 -7.98 -10.77 -14.40
C GLY A 171 -7.16 -9.73 -13.62
N TYR A 172 -7.68 -8.52 -13.45
CA TYR A 172 -7.05 -7.47 -12.63
C TYR A 172 -7.92 -7.16 -11.42
N GLN A 173 -7.26 -6.93 -10.28
CA GLN A 173 -7.92 -6.55 -9.05
C GLN A 173 -7.71 -5.08 -8.74
N LEU A 174 -8.72 -4.47 -8.13
CA LEU A 174 -8.70 -3.08 -7.71
C LEU A 174 -7.98 -2.92 -6.38
N TRP A 175 -6.98 -2.04 -6.34
CA TRP A 175 -6.25 -1.67 -5.14
C TRP A 175 -6.43 -0.19 -4.85
N GLY A 176 -7.02 0.11 -3.70
CA GLY A 176 -7.44 1.45 -3.29
C GLY A 176 -8.96 1.55 -3.17
N THR A 177 -9.47 2.76 -2.95
CA THR A 177 -10.91 2.99 -2.80
C THR A 177 -11.62 2.95 -4.15
N ALA A 178 -12.63 2.08 -4.28
CA ALA A 178 -13.39 1.95 -5.52
C ALA A 178 -14.22 3.18 -5.87
N ASN A 179 -14.58 3.98 -4.88
CA ASN A 179 -15.36 5.20 -5.04
C ASN A 179 -14.56 6.37 -4.47
N ILE A 180 -14.35 7.41 -5.28
CA ILE A 180 -13.81 8.69 -4.83
C ILE A 180 -14.79 9.79 -5.17
N THR A 181 -14.93 10.75 -4.26
CA THR A 181 -15.92 11.84 -4.35
C THR A 181 -15.21 13.17 -4.46
N CYS A 182 -15.66 14.01 -5.38
CA CYS A 182 -15.12 15.35 -5.56
C CYS A 182 -15.52 16.25 -4.37
N GLN A 183 -14.53 16.83 -3.72
CA GLN A 183 -14.72 17.67 -2.53
C GLN A 183 -14.90 19.16 -2.92
N PRO A 184 -15.49 19.99 -2.05
CA PRO A 184 -15.71 21.42 -2.31
C PRO A 184 -14.44 22.24 -2.62
N ASN A 185 -13.28 21.78 -2.19
CA ASN A 185 -11.98 22.38 -2.47
C ASN A 185 -11.39 21.99 -3.84
N GLY A 186 -12.13 21.24 -4.67
CA GLY A 186 -11.69 20.81 -6.00
C GLY A 186 -10.67 19.66 -6.01
N THR A 187 -10.53 18.92 -4.89
CA THR A 187 -9.75 17.69 -4.77
C THR A 187 -10.63 16.46 -4.61
N TRP A 188 -10.11 15.29 -4.97
CA TRP A 188 -10.80 14.01 -4.74
C TRP A 188 -10.60 13.54 -3.29
N SER A 189 -11.60 12.84 -2.75
CA SER A 189 -11.55 12.25 -1.40
C SER A 189 -10.49 11.14 -1.23
N GLY A 190 -9.91 10.66 -2.33
CA GLY A 190 -8.88 9.65 -2.37
C GLY A 190 -8.12 9.70 -3.70
N ALA A 191 -6.98 9.00 -3.76
CA ALA A 191 -6.23 8.83 -4.99
C ALA A 191 -6.96 7.89 -5.96
N THR A 192 -6.63 8.01 -7.24
CA THR A 192 -7.05 7.03 -8.27
C THR A 192 -6.53 5.65 -7.89
N PRO A 193 -7.40 4.62 -7.81
CA PRO A 193 -6.98 3.27 -7.48
C PRO A 193 -6.14 2.67 -8.61
N THR A 194 -5.44 1.58 -8.32
CA THR A 194 -4.65 0.85 -9.32
C THR A 194 -5.29 -0.50 -9.62
N CYS A 195 -5.26 -0.92 -10.88
CA CYS A 195 -5.68 -2.26 -11.28
C CYS A 195 -4.43 -3.11 -11.52
N ARG A 196 -4.23 -4.13 -10.69
CA ARG A 196 -3.10 -5.06 -10.78
C ARG A 196 -3.56 -6.47 -10.51
N VAL A 197 -2.88 -7.44 -11.10
CA VAL A 197 -3.09 -8.86 -10.77
C VAL A 197 -2.84 -9.04 -9.28
N CYS A 198 -3.69 -9.80 -8.59
CA CYS A 198 -3.43 -10.15 -7.19
C CYS A 198 -2.33 -11.22 -7.14
N GLY A 199 -1.42 -11.11 -6.18
CA GLY A 199 -0.22 -11.94 -6.16
C GLY A 199 1.07 -11.19 -6.46
N GLY A 200 2.09 -11.95 -6.83
CA GLY A 200 3.40 -11.46 -7.28
C GLY A 200 4.58 -12.01 -6.48
N ASP A 201 5.78 -11.64 -6.92
CA ASP A 201 7.04 -12.04 -6.29
C ASP A 201 7.39 -11.13 -5.12
N LEU A 202 7.67 -11.74 -3.96
CA LEU A 202 8.04 -11.07 -2.72
C LEU A 202 9.48 -11.45 -2.38
N THR A 203 10.44 -10.58 -2.71
CA THR A 203 11.89 -10.89 -2.65
C THR A 203 12.62 -10.30 -1.45
N ALA A 204 11.97 -9.45 -0.66
CA ALA A 204 12.58 -8.87 0.53
C ALA A 204 12.69 -9.93 1.65
N PRO A 205 13.71 -9.86 2.54
CA PRO A 205 13.85 -10.76 3.69
C PRO A 205 12.67 -10.74 4.67
N SER A 206 11.85 -9.69 4.61
CA SER A 206 10.60 -9.57 5.34
C SER A 206 9.64 -8.71 4.55
N GLY A 207 8.34 -8.96 4.69
CA GLY A 207 7.31 -8.16 4.03
C GLY A 207 5.93 -8.34 4.64
N GLY A 208 5.04 -7.45 4.26
CA GLY A 208 3.68 -7.37 4.78
C GLY A 208 3.34 -5.97 5.32
N PRO A 209 2.05 -5.69 5.60
CA PRO A 209 0.93 -6.62 5.44
C PRO A 209 0.60 -6.90 3.97
N VAL A 210 0.50 -8.18 3.63
CA VAL A 210 -0.02 -8.67 2.34
C VAL A 210 -1.44 -9.14 2.58
N THR A 211 -2.36 -8.68 1.76
CA THR A 211 -3.79 -8.94 1.98
C THR A 211 -4.39 -9.70 0.82
N SER A 212 -5.47 -10.42 1.10
CA SER A 212 -6.41 -10.82 0.07
C SER A 212 -6.94 -9.58 -0.67
N PRO A 213 -7.44 -9.77 -1.89
CA PRO A 213 -8.21 -8.76 -2.60
C PRO A 213 -9.25 -8.05 -1.72
N ASN A 214 -9.37 -6.72 -1.88
CA ASN A 214 -10.37 -5.85 -1.21
C ASN A 214 -10.33 -5.75 0.33
N TYR A 215 -9.43 -6.47 1.01
CA TYR A 215 -9.31 -6.43 2.48
C TYR A 215 -9.18 -4.98 3.00
N PRO A 216 -9.90 -4.60 4.08
CA PRO A 216 -10.70 -5.42 5.01
C PRO A 216 -12.16 -5.62 4.57
N SER A 217 -12.52 -5.24 3.34
CA SER A 217 -13.80 -5.64 2.74
C SER A 217 -13.68 -7.05 2.16
N ASN A 218 -14.82 -7.65 1.82
CA ASN A 218 -14.82 -9.01 1.29
C ASN A 218 -14.11 -9.11 -0.06
N TYR A 219 -13.37 -10.21 -0.27
CA TYR A 219 -12.73 -10.53 -1.55
C TYR A 219 -13.77 -10.85 -2.64
N GLY A 220 -13.36 -10.90 -3.92
CA GLY A 220 -14.26 -11.19 -5.03
C GLY A 220 -14.57 -12.67 -5.25
N ASP A 221 -15.50 -12.96 -6.15
CA ASP A 221 -15.74 -14.33 -6.63
C ASP A 221 -14.70 -14.71 -7.70
N ASN A 222 -14.34 -15.99 -7.79
CA ASN A 222 -13.39 -16.54 -8.77
C ASN A 222 -11.98 -15.94 -8.72
N GLU A 223 -11.52 -15.53 -7.55
CA GLU A 223 -10.16 -15.05 -7.33
C GLU A 223 -9.19 -16.21 -7.56
N ASN A 224 -8.03 -15.93 -8.14
CA ASN A 224 -6.92 -16.85 -8.26
C ASN A 224 -5.61 -16.07 -8.10
N CYS A 225 -5.20 -15.88 -6.86
CA CYS A 225 -4.05 -15.08 -6.49
C CYS A 225 -2.87 -15.97 -6.13
N GLU A 226 -1.70 -15.65 -6.66
CA GLU A 226 -0.48 -16.44 -6.45
C GLU A 226 0.67 -15.56 -5.98
N TRP A 227 1.25 -15.88 -4.82
CA TRP A 227 2.41 -15.19 -4.28
C TRP A 227 3.59 -16.15 -4.20
N THR A 228 4.75 -15.70 -4.67
CA THR A 228 6.02 -16.42 -4.49
C THR A 228 6.92 -15.62 -3.58
N ILE A 229 7.16 -16.12 -2.37
CA ILE A 229 8.12 -15.52 -1.44
C ILE A 229 9.48 -16.16 -1.70
N THR A 230 10.48 -15.34 -2.02
CA THR A 230 11.88 -15.78 -2.20
C THR A 230 12.78 -14.94 -1.31
N VAL A 231 13.41 -15.56 -0.32
CA VAL A 231 14.34 -14.90 0.61
C VAL A 231 15.77 -15.36 0.34
N PRO A 232 16.81 -14.73 0.93
CA PRO A 232 18.19 -15.13 0.70
C PRO A 232 18.45 -16.62 0.94
N GLU A 233 19.30 -17.22 0.11
CA GLU A 233 19.67 -18.64 0.21
C GLU A 233 20.21 -18.97 1.61
N GLY A 234 19.88 -20.16 2.12
CA GLY A 234 20.21 -20.58 3.48
C GLY A 234 19.29 -20.00 4.56
N SER A 235 18.26 -19.25 4.18
CA SER A 235 17.19 -18.80 5.10
C SER A 235 15.93 -19.67 4.96
N ILE A 236 15.11 -19.65 6.00
CA ILE A 236 13.74 -20.20 6.05
C ILE A 236 12.75 -19.06 6.25
N ILE A 237 11.51 -19.24 5.80
CA ILE A 237 10.44 -18.25 5.81
C ILE A 237 9.46 -18.60 6.92
N ARG A 238 9.13 -17.63 7.77
CA ARG A 238 8.03 -17.70 8.74
C ARG A 238 6.91 -16.78 8.31
N LEU A 239 5.77 -17.38 8.01
CA LEU A 239 4.51 -16.75 7.65
C LEU A 239 3.64 -16.59 8.91
N THR A 240 3.06 -15.41 9.09
CA THR A 240 2.20 -15.06 10.23
C THR A 240 0.94 -14.37 9.74
N PHE A 241 -0.21 -14.67 10.36
CA PHE A 241 -1.50 -14.08 10.02
C PHE A 241 -1.99 -13.19 11.15
N ASP A 242 -2.43 -11.97 10.80
CA ASP A 242 -3.12 -11.08 11.73
C ASP A 242 -4.63 -11.39 11.76
N SER A 243 -5.19 -11.79 10.61
CA SER A 243 -6.59 -12.17 10.45
C SER A 243 -6.73 -13.17 9.29
N PHE A 244 -7.64 -14.12 9.44
CA PHE A 244 -8.00 -15.08 8.40
C PHE A 244 -9.47 -15.49 8.50
N HIS A 245 -10.22 -15.17 7.45
CA HIS A 245 -11.61 -15.58 7.28
C HIS A 245 -11.92 -15.74 5.79
N THR A 246 -12.02 -16.98 5.35
CA THR A 246 -12.51 -17.37 4.02
C THR A 246 -13.84 -18.11 4.17
N GLU A 247 -14.58 -18.32 3.09
CA GLU A 247 -15.74 -19.19 3.12
C GLU A 247 -15.32 -20.63 3.46
N ASP A 248 -16.02 -21.24 4.42
CA ASP A 248 -15.77 -22.61 4.87
C ASP A 248 -15.89 -23.62 3.72
N ASP A 249 -14.87 -24.45 3.54
CA ASP A 249 -14.81 -25.62 2.64
C ASP A 249 -14.95 -25.35 1.12
N TYR A 250 -15.01 -24.08 0.69
CA TYR A 250 -15.13 -23.72 -0.73
C TYR A 250 -14.00 -22.81 -1.21
N ASP A 251 -13.55 -21.89 -0.35
CA ASP A 251 -12.47 -20.97 -0.66
C ASP A 251 -11.23 -21.35 0.16
N PHE A 252 -10.07 -21.36 -0.49
CA PHE A 252 -8.85 -21.93 0.08
C PHE A 252 -7.65 -21.02 -0.13
N LEU A 253 -6.88 -20.81 0.95
CA LEU A 253 -5.49 -20.40 0.87
C LEU A 253 -4.60 -21.63 1.07
N THR A 254 -3.91 -22.04 0.02
CA THR A 254 -2.99 -23.18 0.07
C THR A 254 -1.55 -22.69 0.08
N ILE A 255 -0.74 -23.23 1.00
CA ILE A 255 0.66 -22.86 1.21
C ILE A 255 1.55 -24.06 0.86
N TYR A 256 2.55 -23.83 0.03
CA TYR A 256 3.48 -24.84 -0.48
C TYR A 256 4.92 -24.51 -0.11
N ASP A 257 5.70 -25.54 0.25
CA ASP A 257 7.11 -25.45 0.65
C ASP A 257 8.05 -25.46 -0.57
N GLY A 258 7.95 -24.42 -1.39
CA GLY A 258 8.76 -24.26 -2.59
C GLY A 258 8.31 -23.06 -3.41
N ALA A 259 8.80 -22.95 -4.65
CA ALA A 259 8.51 -21.81 -5.53
C ALA A 259 7.26 -21.97 -6.42
N SER A 260 6.49 -23.06 -6.28
CA SER A 260 5.27 -23.30 -7.07
C SER A 260 4.33 -24.30 -6.39
N ASP A 261 3.14 -24.50 -6.96
CA ASP A 261 2.13 -25.48 -6.52
C ASP A 261 2.51 -26.96 -6.80
N ASN A 262 3.65 -27.22 -7.45
CA ASN A 262 4.21 -28.56 -7.58
C ASN A 262 5.00 -29.00 -6.34
N ALA A 263 5.28 -28.09 -5.41
CA ALA A 263 6.02 -28.39 -4.19
C ALA A 263 5.11 -29.10 -3.14
N ALA A 264 5.71 -29.50 -2.03
CA ALA A 264 4.95 -30.12 -0.94
C ALA A 264 3.99 -29.10 -0.31
N GLU A 265 2.70 -29.45 -0.22
CA GLU A 265 1.71 -28.66 0.51
C GLU A 265 2.05 -28.67 2.01
N ILE A 266 2.20 -27.49 2.61
CA ILE A 266 2.38 -27.34 4.06
C ILE A 266 1.02 -27.34 4.74
N GLU A 267 0.13 -26.46 4.27
CA GLU A 267 -1.22 -26.27 4.84
C GLU A 267 -2.21 -25.84 3.76
N ARG A 268 -3.47 -26.23 3.93
CA ARG A 268 -4.60 -25.73 3.17
C ARG A 268 -5.68 -25.21 4.10
N LEU A 269 -5.83 -23.89 4.10
CA LEU A 269 -6.63 -23.15 5.08
C LEU A 269 -7.96 -22.72 4.48
N THR A 270 -9.02 -22.83 5.27
CA THR A 270 -10.38 -22.38 4.93
C THR A 270 -11.13 -21.97 6.20
N GLY A 271 -12.21 -21.20 6.06
CA GLY A 271 -13.02 -20.76 7.19
C GLY A 271 -12.44 -19.62 8.00
N GLN A 272 -12.95 -19.43 9.22
CA GLN A 272 -12.44 -18.48 10.20
C GLN A 272 -11.49 -19.16 11.19
N LEU A 273 -10.20 -18.84 11.12
CA LEU A 273 -9.14 -19.54 11.87
C LEU A 273 -8.22 -18.58 12.63
N TYR A 274 -7.75 -19.02 13.80
CA TYR A 274 -6.57 -18.45 14.44
C TYR A 274 -5.34 -19.28 14.03
N ILE A 275 -4.55 -18.75 13.11
CA ILE A 275 -3.44 -19.49 12.50
C ILE A 275 -2.15 -19.24 13.29
N ILE A 276 -1.52 -20.33 13.74
CA ILE A 276 -0.16 -20.29 14.29
C ILE A 276 0.86 -20.09 13.15
N PRO A 277 2.06 -19.54 13.44
CA PRO A 277 3.05 -19.30 12.40
C PRO A 277 3.41 -20.55 11.58
N ILE A 278 3.38 -20.41 10.26
CA ILE A 278 3.71 -21.47 9.30
C ILE A 278 5.15 -21.24 8.83
N ILE A 279 5.98 -22.28 8.81
CA ILE A 279 7.42 -22.17 8.55
C ILE A 279 7.80 -23.07 7.37
N SER A 280 8.53 -22.53 6.38
CA SER A 280 9.09 -23.30 5.27
C SER A 280 10.34 -24.09 5.70
N THR A 281 10.70 -25.10 4.91
CA THR A 281 12.00 -25.78 5.03
C THR A 281 13.07 -25.19 4.11
N SER A 282 12.67 -24.35 3.16
CA SER A 282 13.56 -23.71 2.18
C SER A 282 13.45 -22.18 2.19
N ASN A 283 14.25 -21.52 1.36
CA ASN A 283 14.21 -20.07 1.15
C ASN A 283 13.10 -19.63 0.18
N THR A 284 12.20 -20.55 -0.21
CA THR A 284 11.06 -20.27 -1.08
C THR A 284 9.76 -20.80 -0.48
N MET A 285 8.68 -20.02 -0.60
CA MET A 285 7.33 -20.43 -0.19
C MET A 285 6.33 -19.89 -1.21
N PHE A 286 5.41 -20.73 -1.66
CA PHE A 286 4.39 -20.39 -2.66
C PHE A 286 3.01 -20.44 -2.03
N LEU A 287 2.22 -19.39 -2.22
CA LEU A 287 0.87 -19.28 -1.68
C LEU A 287 -0.11 -19.11 -2.83
N ARG A 288 -1.18 -19.89 -2.83
CA ARG A 288 -2.27 -19.75 -3.80
C ARG A 288 -3.59 -19.58 -3.07
N PHE A 289 -4.27 -18.47 -3.34
CA PHE A 289 -5.64 -18.23 -2.89
C PHE A 289 -6.61 -18.40 -4.05
N THR A 290 -7.61 -19.26 -3.87
CA THR A 290 -8.70 -19.45 -4.83
C THR A 290 -10.05 -19.24 -4.16
N SER A 291 -10.93 -18.45 -4.80
CA SER A 291 -12.35 -18.38 -4.41
C SER A 291 -13.26 -18.95 -5.50
N HIS A 292 -14.46 -19.38 -5.11
CA HIS A 292 -15.45 -19.94 -6.02
C HIS A 292 -16.43 -18.86 -6.53
N ARG A 293 -17.54 -19.28 -7.16
CA ARG A 293 -18.48 -18.42 -7.89
C ARG A 293 -19.46 -17.61 -7.03
N SER A 294 -19.44 -17.75 -5.71
CA SER A 294 -20.34 -17.03 -4.81
C SER A 294 -19.74 -16.92 -3.40
N VAL A 295 -20.41 -16.19 -2.52
CA VAL A 295 -20.13 -16.16 -1.06
C VAL A 295 -18.67 -15.82 -0.71
N SER A 296 -18.37 -14.53 -0.66
CA SER A 296 -17.10 -14.02 -0.14
C SER A 296 -17.13 -13.78 1.37
N ALA A 297 -15.99 -13.94 2.05
CA ALA A 297 -15.74 -13.48 3.42
C ALA A 297 -14.73 -12.32 3.46
N GLN A 298 -14.37 -11.84 4.66
CA GLN A 298 -13.46 -10.69 4.85
C GLN A 298 -12.06 -10.92 4.25
N GLY A 299 -11.64 -12.17 4.08
CA GLY A 299 -10.34 -12.55 3.55
C GLY A 299 -9.27 -12.61 4.63
N PHE A 300 -8.03 -12.27 4.28
CA PHE A 300 -6.89 -12.46 5.17
C PHE A 300 -5.84 -11.37 5.02
N GLN A 301 -5.04 -11.23 6.07
CA GLN A 301 -3.84 -10.41 6.12
C GLN A 301 -2.70 -11.25 6.69
N PHE A 302 -1.61 -11.39 5.94
CA PHE A 302 -0.39 -12.06 6.38
C PHE A 302 0.84 -11.17 6.27
N SER A 303 1.86 -11.51 7.03
CA SER A 303 3.22 -10.98 6.92
C SER A 303 4.20 -12.13 6.95
N TYR A 304 5.41 -11.91 6.47
CA TYR A 304 6.46 -12.92 6.47
C TYR A 304 7.82 -12.34 6.88
N THR A 305 8.65 -13.19 7.46
CA THR A 305 10.03 -12.87 7.86
C THR A 305 10.95 -14.04 7.58
N SER A 306 12.20 -13.77 7.19
CA SER A 306 13.23 -14.78 7.01
C SER A 306 14.12 -14.90 8.23
N SER A 307 14.58 -16.11 8.53
CA SER A 307 15.65 -16.40 9.50
C SER A 307 16.64 -17.37 8.88
N THR A 308 17.89 -17.37 9.32
CA THR A 308 18.88 -18.37 8.92
C THR A 308 18.36 -19.79 9.25
N ALA A 309 18.51 -20.73 8.33
CA ALA A 309 18.11 -22.12 8.55
C ALA A 309 18.83 -22.72 9.76
N GLY A 310 18.10 -23.44 10.61
CA GLY A 310 18.62 -23.98 11.87
C GLY A 310 18.74 -22.97 13.01
N GLN A 311 18.26 -21.74 12.82
CA GLN A 311 18.07 -20.75 13.88
C GLN A 311 16.57 -20.56 14.15
N CYS A 312 16.14 -20.87 15.37
CA CYS A 312 14.78 -20.64 15.82
C CYS A 312 14.53 -19.16 16.11
N TRP A 313 13.29 -18.72 15.89
CA TRP A 313 12.83 -17.40 16.31
C TRP A 313 12.86 -17.27 17.83
N ASP A 314 13.05 -16.06 18.35
CA ASP A 314 12.95 -15.80 19.78
C ASP A 314 11.55 -16.23 20.28
N PRO A 315 11.44 -17.21 21.20
CA PRO A 315 10.16 -17.71 21.70
C PRO A 315 9.47 -16.74 22.67
N GLY A 316 10.07 -15.57 22.94
CA GLY A 316 9.58 -14.59 23.88
C GLY A 316 9.71 -15.01 25.34
N VAL A 317 9.26 -14.12 26.22
CA VAL A 317 9.17 -14.34 27.66
C VAL A 317 7.69 -14.21 28.04
N PRO A 318 7.09 -15.19 28.73
CA PRO A 318 5.70 -15.11 29.12
C PRO A 318 5.46 -14.02 30.16
N ALA A 319 4.27 -13.44 30.16
CA ALA A 319 3.86 -12.48 31.19
C ALA A 319 3.96 -13.11 32.58
N ASN A 320 4.46 -12.36 33.57
CA ASN A 320 4.72 -12.86 34.93
C ASN A 320 5.69 -14.06 35.00
N GLY A 321 6.48 -14.27 33.95
CA GLY A 321 7.52 -15.27 33.88
C GLY A 321 8.88 -14.69 33.54
N ASN A 322 9.86 -15.56 33.57
CA ASN A 322 11.24 -15.29 33.21
C ASN A 322 11.77 -16.41 32.31
N ARG A 323 12.77 -16.10 31.48
CA ARG A 323 13.48 -17.06 30.64
C ARG A 323 14.96 -16.95 30.92
N ASP A 324 15.66 -18.08 30.89
CA ASP A 324 17.12 -18.10 30.96
C ASP A 324 17.74 -17.18 29.89
N ASN A 325 18.88 -16.57 30.19
CA ASN A 325 19.54 -15.53 29.36
C ASN A 325 20.22 -16.09 28.09
N ASN A 326 19.71 -17.21 27.56
CA ASN A 326 20.16 -17.75 26.28
C ASN A 326 19.59 -16.88 25.16
N SER A 327 20.48 -16.34 24.33
CA SER A 327 20.15 -15.55 23.14
C SER A 327 20.59 -16.23 21.83
N ASN A 328 21.29 -17.35 21.92
CA ASN A 328 21.71 -18.14 20.77
C ASN A 328 20.68 -19.24 20.52
N PHE A 329 19.68 -18.95 19.69
CA PHE A 329 18.59 -19.87 19.37
C PHE A 329 18.91 -20.82 18.21
N THR A 330 20.11 -21.41 18.22
CA THR A 330 20.52 -22.38 17.20
C THR A 330 20.02 -23.78 17.51
N SER A 331 19.93 -24.63 16.50
CA SER A 331 19.49 -26.03 16.63
C SER A 331 20.22 -26.76 17.77
N GLY A 332 19.45 -27.41 18.64
CA GLY A 332 19.91 -28.11 19.85
C GLY A 332 19.93 -27.25 21.11
N GLN A 333 19.83 -25.92 20.99
CA GLN A 333 19.80 -25.02 22.15
C GLN A 333 18.47 -25.12 22.87
N THR A 334 18.51 -25.12 24.20
CA THR A 334 17.33 -25.20 25.05
C THR A 334 17.17 -23.91 25.83
N VAL A 335 15.94 -23.40 25.89
CA VAL A 335 15.56 -22.32 26.80
C VAL A 335 14.70 -22.89 27.91
N ARG A 336 14.92 -22.39 29.12
CA ARG A 336 14.14 -22.74 30.30
C ARG A 336 13.35 -21.53 30.78
N TYR A 337 12.11 -21.80 31.18
CA TYR A 337 11.18 -20.84 31.72
C TYR A 337 10.96 -21.08 33.22
N THR A 338 10.80 -19.97 33.94
CA THR A 338 10.37 -19.94 35.33
C THR A 338 9.27 -18.89 35.49
N CYS A 339 8.44 -19.02 36.52
CA CYS A 339 7.46 -17.99 36.85
C CYS A 339 7.95 -17.14 38.01
N MET A 340 7.52 -15.88 38.05
CA MET A 340 7.73 -15.02 39.21
C MET A 340 6.99 -15.58 40.43
N ASP A 341 7.39 -15.16 41.63
CA ASP A 341 6.76 -15.59 42.88
C ASP A 341 5.23 -15.34 42.86
N GLY A 342 4.45 -16.35 43.26
CA GLY A 342 2.98 -16.30 43.24
C GLY A 342 2.34 -16.80 41.93
N TYR A 343 3.13 -17.12 40.91
CA TYR A 343 2.66 -17.65 39.63
C TYR A 343 3.14 -19.09 39.39
N GLN A 344 2.29 -19.91 38.82
CA GLN A 344 2.55 -21.29 38.44
C GLN A 344 2.74 -21.42 36.94
N LEU A 345 3.72 -22.24 36.53
CA LEU A 345 4.03 -22.51 35.14
C LEU A 345 3.08 -23.57 34.57
N TRP A 346 2.43 -23.23 33.46
CA TRP A 346 1.56 -24.09 32.68
C TRP A 346 2.19 -24.35 31.31
N GLY A 347 2.53 -25.62 31.04
CA GLY A 347 3.23 -26.06 29.83
C GLY A 347 4.61 -26.66 30.13
N THR A 348 5.43 -26.81 29.08
CA THR A 348 6.79 -27.35 29.21
C THR A 348 7.77 -26.27 29.65
N ALA A 349 8.43 -26.47 30.80
CA ALA A 349 9.41 -25.52 31.31
C ALA A 349 10.66 -25.40 30.44
N ASN A 350 11.00 -26.43 29.65
CA ASN A 350 12.14 -26.42 28.74
C ASN A 350 11.67 -26.70 27.32
N ILE A 351 12.06 -25.86 26.37
CA ILE A 351 11.85 -26.09 24.95
C ILE A 351 13.20 -26.03 24.22
N THR A 352 13.39 -26.90 23.24
CA THR A 352 14.64 -27.06 22.50
C THR A 352 14.42 -26.66 21.04
N CYS A 353 15.34 -25.87 20.49
CA CYS A 353 15.32 -25.47 19.09
C CYS A 353 15.65 -26.70 18.22
N GLN A 354 14.77 -26.99 17.26
CA GLN A 354 14.89 -28.13 16.37
C GLN A 354 15.60 -27.74 15.07
N PRO A 355 16.18 -28.71 14.32
CA PRO A 355 16.90 -28.42 13.07
C PRO A 355 16.07 -27.71 11.99
N ASN A 356 14.75 -27.88 12.01
CA ASN A 356 13.79 -27.22 11.12
C ASN A 356 13.46 -25.77 11.53
N GLY A 357 14.17 -25.20 12.52
CA GLY A 357 13.94 -23.82 12.98
C GLY A 357 12.71 -23.63 13.88
N THR A 358 12.07 -24.72 14.34
CA THR A 358 10.93 -24.65 15.27
C THR A 358 11.34 -25.05 16.69
N TRP A 359 10.62 -24.55 17.70
CA TRP A 359 10.79 -25.01 19.08
C TRP A 359 10.04 -26.32 19.30
N SER A 360 10.58 -27.20 20.16
CA SER A 360 9.96 -28.48 20.54
C SER A 360 8.63 -28.33 21.30
N GLY A 361 8.23 -27.12 21.65
CA GLY A 361 7.00 -26.81 22.35
C GLY A 361 6.69 -25.31 22.29
N ALA A 362 5.46 -24.95 22.63
CA ALA A 362 5.04 -23.55 22.73
C ALA A 362 5.61 -22.88 23.99
N THR A 363 5.69 -21.55 23.95
CA THR A 363 6.03 -20.72 25.12
C THR A 363 5.02 -20.98 26.25
N PRO A 364 5.46 -21.39 27.45
CA PRO A 364 4.55 -21.72 28.55
C PRO A 364 3.88 -20.47 29.11
N THR A 365 2.78 -20.63 29.84
CA THR A 365 2.07 -19.52 30.49
C THR A 365 2.35 -19.50 31.99
N CYS A 366 2.56 -18.32 32.57
CA CYS A 366 2.63 -18.13 34.02
C CYS A 366 1.31 -17.53 34.52
N ALA A 367 0.54 -18.33 35.28
CA ALA A 367 -0.76 -17.92 35.81
C ALA A 367 -0.74 -17.93 37.34
N GLY A 368 -1.40 -16.95 37.98
CA GLY A 368 -1.46 -16.87 39.44
C GLY A 368 -2.12 -18.12 40.03
N THR A 369 -1.63 -18.56 41.20
CA THR A 369 -2.29 -19.64 41.94
C THR A 369 -3.60 -19.13 42.54
N HIS A 370 -4.71 -19.28 41.83
CA HIS A 370 -6.03 -19.04 42.41
C HIS A 370 -6.42 -20.27 43.25
N THR A 371 -6.49 -20.12 44.58
CA THR A 371 -7.21 -21.09 45.41
C THR A 371 -8.70 -20.95 45.13
N LEU A 372 -9.24 -21.86 44.33
CA LEU A 372 -10.69 -22.02 44.24
C LEU A 372 -11.21 -22.61 45.56
N ARG A 373 -11.98 -21.82 46.32
CA ARG A 373 -12.77 -22.36 47.44
C ARG A 373 -14.15 -22.72 46.92
N ILE A 374 -14.43 -24.02 46.78
CA ILE A 374 -15.77 -24.52 46.53
C ILE A 374 -16.54 -24.50 47.86
N ARG A 375 -17.54 -23.63 47.99
CA ARG A 375 -18.54 -23.78 49.06
C ARG A 375 -19.69 -24.64 48.53
N THR A 376 -19.78 -25.89 48.97
CA THR A 376 -21.03 -26.64 48.84
C THR A 376 -21.92 -26.22 50.01
N SER A 377 -22.93 -25.37 49.77
CA SER A 377 -24.00 -25.18 50.75
C SER A 377 -24.89 -26.41 50.77
N ASP A 378 -25.11 -26.98 51.95
CA ASP A 378 -25.89 -28.19 52.19
C ASP A 378 -27.26 -28.18 51.49
N VAL A 379 -27.47 -29.10 50.53
CA VAL A 379 -28.82 -29.41 50.03
C VAL A 379 -29.43 -30.44 50.98
N LYS A 380 -30.36 -30.01 51.84
CA LYS A 380 -31.31 -30.91 52.48
C LYS A 380 -32.53 -31.11 51.59
N ASP A 381 -32.74 -32.39 51.32
CA ASP A 381 -33.98 -33.10 51.03
C ASP A 381 -34.53 -33.13 49.59
N SER A 382 -35.01 -34.33 49.35
CA SER A 382 -35.53 -35.04 48.21
C SER A 382 -36.52 -34.29 47.30
N GLN A 383 -36.49 -34.71 46.03
CA GLN A 383 -37.52 -34.53 44.99
C GLN A 383 -37.43 -33.36 43.98
N SER A 384 -36.25 -32.88 43.57
CA SER A 384 -36.18 -32.15 42.29
C SER A 384 -34.82 -32.27 41.58
N ASN A 385 -34.87 -32.48 40.26
CA ASN A 385 -33.73 -32.42 39.32
C ASN A 385 -33.18 -30.99 39.22
N ASN A 386 -32.54 -30.48 40.28
CA ASN A 386 -31.97 -29.13 40.26
C ASN A 386 -30.45 -29.14 40.16
N ALA A 387 -29.97 -28.27 39.27
CA ALA A 387 -28.57 -28.00 38.99
C ALA A 387 -27.79 -27.68 40.26
N LEU A 388 -26.60 -28.29 40.40
CA LEU A 388 -25.60 -27.89 41.38
C LEU A 388 -25.08 -26.49 41.03
N THR A 389 -25.45 -25.49 41.84
CA THR A 389 -24.81 -24.17 41.79
C THR A 389 -23.46 -24.27 42.49
N VAL A 390 -22.37 -24.24 41.71
CA VAL A 390 -21.01 -24.16 42.23
C VAL A 390 -20.57 -22.70 42.18
N GLU A 391 -20.46 -22.03 43.34
CA GLU A 391 -19.81 -20.72 43.43
C GLU A 391 -18.30 -20.91 43.49
N LEU A 392 -17.59 -20.37 42.49
CA LEU A 392 -16.13 -20.29 42.47
C LEU A 392 -15.74 -18.96 43.11
N LEU A 393 -15.22 -19.00 44.34
CA LEU A 393 -14.61 -17.83 44.97
C LEU A 393 -13.11 -17.88 44.68
N SER A 394 -12.61 -16.89 43.93
CA SER A 394 -11.18 -16.63 43.75
C SER A 394 -10.73 -15.62 44.81
N ASP A 395 -9.70 -15.95 45.59
CA ASP A 395 -9.20 -15.09 46.68
C ASP A 395 -8.36 -13.88 46.21
N THR A 396 -8.22 -13.64 44.90
CA THR A 396 -7.52 -12.46 44.33
C THR A 396 -8.12 -12.03 42.99
N CYS A 397 -9.24 -11.30 43.01
CA CYS A 397 -9.69 -10.51 41.85
C CYS A 397 -9.38 -9.03 42.11
N ASP A 398 -8.33 -8.48 41.48
CA ASP A 398 -8.25 -7.03 41.24
C ASP A 398 -9.19 -6.69 40.07
N GLY A 399 -10.49 -6.57 40.38
CA GLY A 399 -11.41 -5.71 39.62
C GLY A 399 -12.39 -6.34 38.64
N VAL A 400 -12.27 -7.60 38.20
CA VAL A 400 -13.34 -8.26 37.40
C VAL A 400 -13.35 -9.77 37.67
N CYS A 401 -14.30 -10.25 38.48
CA CYS A 401 -14.60 -11.69 38.53
C CYS A 401 -15.73 -11.99 37.53
N THR A 402 -15.52 -12.93 36.60
CA THR A 402 -16.58 -13.46 35.74
C THR A 402 -17.26 -14.64 36.44
N THR A 403 -18.55 -14.52 36.71
CA THR A 403 -19.39 -15.65 37.15
C THR A 403 -19.70 -16.54 35.96
N THR A 404 -19.23 -17.79 35.97
CA THR A 404 -19.59 -18.79 34.96
C THR A 404 -20.46 -19.86 35.60
N THR A 405 -21.68 -20.04 35.09
CA THR A 405 -22.57 -21.13 35.51
C THR A 405 -22.21 -22.38 34.69
N VAL A 406 -21.59 -23.38 35.31
CA VAL A 406 -21.36 -24.67 34.66
C VAL A 406 -22.60 -25.53 34.85
N SER A 407 -23.33 -25.80 33.77
CA SER A 407 -24.38 -26.81 33.74
C SER A 407 -23.89 -28.01 32.93
N GLY A 408 -24.08 -29.23 33.45
CA GLY A 408 -23.82 -30.46 32.70
C GLY A 408 -22.58 -31.28 33.07
N LEU A 409 -22.08 -31.22 34.31
CA LEU A 409 -21.13 -32.25 34.78
C LEU A 409 -21.86 -33.59 34.93
N ASN A 410 -21.84 -34.41 33.88
CA ASN A 410 -22.18 -35.82 33.99
C ASN A 410 -21.07 -36.50 34.78
N ALA A 411 -21.39 -36.88 36.02
CA ALA A 411 -20.50 -37.66 36.86
C ALA A 411 -20.22 -39.02 36.22
N LYS A 412 -19.00 -39.22 35.71
CA LYS A 412 -18.39 -40.55 35.60
C LYS A 412 -16.89 -40.49 35.89
N GLY A 413 -16.54 -41.08 37.03
CA GLY A 413 -15.25 -41.74 37.31
C GLY A 413 -14.07 -40.82 37.56
#